data_AF-A0A1D7VSB8-F1
#
_entry.id   AF-A0A1D7VSB8-F1
#
_cell.length_a   1.000
_cell.length_b   1.000
_cell.length_c   1.000
_cell.angle_alpha   90.00
_cell.angle_beta   90.00
_cell.angle_gamma   90.00
#
_symmetry.space_group_name_H-M   'P 1'
#
loop_
_entity.id
_entity.type
_entity.pdbx_description
1 polymer ?
#
loop_
_entity_poly.entity_id
_entity_poly.type
_entity_poly.pdbx_seq_one_letter_code
_entity_poly.pdbx_strand_id
1 'polypeptide(L)'
;MMNEPPGSELSAPSEQHERPEDPAPQMRLLPWSTPDDRPCFLITDGAGGPVSDLADGIEEMQLDIGEELLRHARAMHADRKVPDREFRYLSRRLAEALGDALRVARNRPRQHGTARGAAAPRH
;
A
#
# COMPACT_ATOMS: atom_id res chain seq x y z
N MET A 1 37.37 33.39 -56.69
CA MET A 1 37.34 33.89 -55.31
C MET A 1 35.92 33.67 -54.81
N MET A 2 35.79 32.98 -53.68
CA MET A 2 34.57 32.40 -53.11
C MET A 2 33.62 33.49 -52.62
N ASN A 3 32.30 33.26 -52.68
CA ASN A 3 31.44 33.55 -51.53
C ASN A 3 30.13 32.73 -51.61
N GLU A 4 29.98 31.76 -50.72
CA GLU A 4 28.70 31.13 -50.37
C GLU A 4 27.99 31.96 -49.29
N PRO A 5 26.65 31.98 -49.25
CA PRO A 5 25.90 32.24 -48.04
C PRO A 5 25.04 31.02 -47.62
N PRO A 6 24.52 30.96 -46.38
CA PRO A 6 24.98 31.52 -45.12
C PRO A 6 25.29 30.41 -44.08
N GLY A 7 26.17 30.72 -43.12
CA GLY A 7 26.40 29.89 -41.95
C GLY A 7 25.14 29.82 -41.08
N SER A 8 24.73 28.58 -40.80
CA SER A 8 23.64 28.21 -39.90
C SER A 8 23.66 29.01 -38.60
N GLU A 9 22.53 29.63 -38.28
CA GLU A 9 22.23 30.07 -36.92
C GLU A 9 22.34 28.84 -36.01
N LEU A 10 23.16 29.00 -34.96
CA LEU A 10 23.23 28.07 -33.84
C LEU A 10 21.81 27.86 -33.29
N SER A 11 21.18 26.74 -33.64
CA SER A 11 20.07 26.21 -32.87
C SER A 11 20.55 26.03 -31.44
N ALA A 12 19.95 26.79 -30.51
CA ALA A 12 20.09 26.55 -29.09
C ALA A 12 19.83 25.06 -28.79
N PRO A 13 20.51 24.45 -27.79
CA PRO A 13 20.16 23.11 -27.39
C PRO A 13 18.72 23.16 -26.91
N SER A 14 17.83 22.48 -27.63
CA SER A 14 16.47 22.23 -27.19
C SER A 14 16.56 21.71 -25.76
N GLU A 15 16.08 22.48 -24.80
CA GLU A 15 15.79 21.99 -23.47
C GLU A 15 14.82 20.84 -23.67
N GLN A 16 15.38 19.63 -23.67
CA GLN A 16 14.62 18.42 -23.50
C GLN A 16 14.00 18.57 -22.12
N HIS A 17 12.80 19.13 -22.11
CA HIS A 17 11.90 19.07 -20.98
C HIS A 17 11.72 17.58 -20.75
N GLU A 18 12.53 17.01 -19.86
CA GLU A 18 12.30 15.69 -19.29
C GLU A 18 10.88 15.77 -18.76
N ARG A 19 9.93 15.23 -19.55
CA ARG A 19 8.57 15.00 -19.08
C ARG A 19 8.76 14.28 -17.74
N PRO A 20 8.15 14.76 -16.64
CA PRO A 20 8.19 13.98 -15.42
C PRO A 20 7.71 12.58 -15.80
N GLU A 21 8.59 11.59 -15.61
CA GLU A 21 8.28 10.18 -15.80
C GLU A 21 6.96 9.95 -15.07
N ASP A 22 5.86 9.77 -15.81
CA ASP A 22 4.56 9.49 -15.20
C ASP A 22 4.79 8.28 -14.31
N PRO A 23 4.48 8.36 -12.99
CA PRO A 23 4.76 7.27 -12.09
C PRO A 23 4.09 6.01 -12.66
N ALA A 24 4.91 4.97 -12.87
CA ALA A 24 4.42 3.74 -13.46
C ALA A 24 3.21 3.22 -12.66
N PRO A 25 2.14 2.78 -13.34
CA PRO A 25 0.92 2.34 -12.67
C PRO A 25 1.24 1.22 -11.67
N GLN A 26 0.85 1.41 -10.43
CA GLN A 26 1.00 0.48 -9.33
C GLN A 26 -0.22 -0.43 -9.23
N MET A 27 0.02 -1.72 -8.99
CA MET A 27 -1.04 -2.69 -8.73
C MET A 27 -1.11 -3.00 -7.24
N ARG A 28 -2.23 -2.69 -6.61
CA ARG A 28 -2.52 -2.96 -5.20
C ARG A 28 -3.55 -4.07 -5.10
N LEU A 29 -3.32 -5.07 -4.24
CA LEU A 29 -4.36 -6.04 -3.88
C LEU A 29 -5.23 -5.45 -2.76
N LEU A 30 -6.55 -5.53 -2.93
CA LEU A 30 -7.54 -4.98 -2.00
C LEU A 30 -7.82 -5.97 -0.85
N PRO A 31 -8.24 -5.48 0.33
CA PRO A 31 -8.48 -6.31 1.51
C PRO A 31 -9.79 -7.11 1.43
N TRP A 32 -10.58 -6.94 0.37
CA TRP A 32 -11.76 -7.74 0.06
C TRP A 32 -11.55 -8.60 -1.20
N SER A 33 -12.31 -9.69 -1.27
CA SER A 33 -12.38 -10.59 -2.43
C SER A 33 -13.66 -10.34 -3.22
N THR A 34 -13.75 -10.92 -4.42
CA THR A 34 -15.03 -11.06 -5.12
C THR A 34 -15.95 -12.04 -4.36
N PRO A 35 -17.25 -12.09 -4.68
CA PRO A 35 -18.15 -13.10 -4.12
C PRO A 35 -17.70 -14.56 -4.33
N ASP A 36 -16.89 -14.82 -5.37
CA ASP A 36 -16.29 -16.13 -5.67
C ASP A 36 -14.93 -16.35 -4.96
N ASP A 37 -14.65 -15.60 -3.90
CA ASP A 37 -13.39 -15.62 -3.14
C ASP A 37 -12.12 -15.33 -3.97
N ARG A 38 -12.26 -14.62 -5.10
CA ARG A 38 -11.11 -14.26 -5.95
C ARG A 38 -10.46 -12.96 -5.46
N PRO A 39 -9.12 -12.85 -5.48
CA PRO A 39 -8.44 -11.61 -5.12
C PRO A 39 -8.83 -10.44 -6.05
N CYS A 40 -9.07 -9.26 -5.48
CA CYS A 40 -9.41 -8.04 -6.22
C CYS A 40 -8.23 -7.07 -6.27
N PHE A 41 -7.85 -6.58 -7.47
CA PHE A 41 -6.73 -5.66 -7.64
C PHE A 41 -7.20 -4.27 -8.08
N LEU A 42 -6.53 -3.25 -7.57
CA LEU A 42 -6.64 -1.84 -7.97
C LEU A 42 -5.36 -1.44 -8.73
N ILE A 43 -5.52 -0.86 -9.92
CA ILE A 43 -4.44 -0.19 -10.63
C ILE A 43 -4.54 1.31 -10.30
N THR A 44 -3.47 1.90 -9.77
CA THR A 44 -3.42 3.29 -9.29
C THR A 44 -2.06 3.90 -9.64
N ASP A 45 -1.99 5.22 -9.79
CA ASP A 45 -0.73 5.98 -9.90
C ASP A 45 0.01 6.12 -8.55
N GLY A 46 -0.57 5.60 -7.46
CA GLY A 46 -0.02 5.70 -6.10
C GLY A 46 -0.30 7.03 -5.42
N ALA A 47 -1.09 7.93 -6.03
CA ALA A 47 -1.46 9.22 -5.44
C ALA A 47 -2.60 9.12 -4.40
N GLY A 48 -3.11 7.92 -4.14
CA GLY A 48 -4.26 7.69 -3.27
C GLY A 48 -5.59 7.73 -4.03
N GLY A 49 -6.70 7.92 -3.32
CA GLY A 49 -8.04 8.07 -3.90
C GLY A 49 -9.10 7.20 -3.21
N PRO A 50 -10.39 7.37 -3.57
CA PRO A 50 -11.49 6.83 -2.77
C PRO A 50 -11.45 5.31 -2.52
N VAL A 51 -10.98 4.54 -3.50
CA VAL A 51 -10.84 3.07 -3.36
C VAL A 51 -9.63 2.71 -2.50
N SER A 52 -8.54 3.47 -2.61
CA SER A 52 -7.35 3.31 -1.76
C SER A 52 -7.67 3.67 -0.31
N ASP A 53 -8.41 4.77 -0.08
CA ASP A 53 -8.81 5.20 1.26
C ASP A 53 -9.78 4.18 1.91
N LEU A 54 -10.70 3.62 1.12
CA LEU A 54 -11.57 2.53 1.56
C LEU A 54 -10.77 1.26 1.91
N ALA A 55 -9.76 0.93 1.10
CA ALA A 55 -8.85 -0.19 1.39
C ALA A 55 -8.12 0.04 2.70
N ASP A 56 -7.52 1.21 2.90
CA ASP A 56 -6.80 1.55 4.12
C ASP A 56 -7.71 1.46 5.36
N GLY A 57 -8.96 1.95 5.28
CA GLY A 57 -9.91 1.86 6.40
C GLY A 57 -10.36 0.43 6.72
N ILE A 58 -10.52 -0.44 5.72
CA ILE A 58 -10.83 -1.86 5.96
C ILE A 58 -9.61 -2.59 6.54
N GLU A 59 -8.41 -2.26 6.10
CA GLU A 59 -7.17 -2.83 6.66
C GLU A 59 -6.99 -2.43 8.13
N GLU A 60 -7.25 -1.16 8.49
CA GLU A 60 -7.24 -0.69 9.88
C GLU A 60 -8.25 -1.47 10.73
N MET A 61 -9.49 -1.60 10.26
CA MET A 61 -10.51 -2.39 10.94
C MET A 61 -10.11 -3.86 11.14
N GLN A 62 -9.48 -4.49 10.14
CA GLN A 62 -8.99 -5.87 10.24
C GLN A 62 -7.90 -6.01 11.32
N LEU A 63 -7.00 -5.02 11.44
CA LEU A 63 -5.98 -4.99 12.48
C LEU A 63 -6.59 -4.84 13.87
N ASP A 64 -7.59 -3.98 14.04
CA ASP A 64 -8.32 -3.79 15.31
C ASP A 64 -9.00 -5.09 15.77
N ILE A 65 -9.67 -5.79 14.85
CA ILE A 65 -10.28 -7.11 15.13
C ILE A 65 -9.22 -8.11 15.56
N GLY A 66 -8.06 -8.11 14.89
CA GLY A 66 -6.93 -8.95 15.25
C GLY A 66 -6.41 -8.67 16.67
N GLU A 67 -6.31 -7.40 17.05
CA GLU A 67 -5.90 -7.00 18.40
C GLU A 67 -6.91 -7.45 19.46
N GLU A 68 -8.20 -7.28 19.21
CA GLU A 68 -9.26 -7.71 20.14
C GLU A 68 -9.24 -9.24 20.35
N LEU A 69 -9.12 -10.01 19.27
CA LEU A 69 -9.01 -11.47 19.35
C LEU A 69 -7.77 -11.91 20.12
N LEU A 70 -6.63 -11.24 19.90
CA LEU A 70 -5.40 -11.52 20.64
C LEU A 70 -5.55 -11.22 22.14
N ARG A 71 -6.22 -10.12 22.49
CA ARG A 71 -6.54 -9.76 23.88
C ARG A 71 -7.42 -10.83 24.52
N HIS A 72 -8.48 -11.26 23.83
CA HIS A 72 -9.37 -12.31 24.32
C HIS A 72 -8.63 -13.64 24.50
N ALA A 73 -7.74 -13.99 23.57
CA ALA A 73 -6.92 -15.19 23.68
C ALA A 73 -6.01 -15.20 24.90
N ARG A 74 -5.35 -14.06 25.19
CA ARG A 74 -4.53 -13.91 26.40
C ARG A 74 -5.35 -14.10 27.67
N ALA A 75 -6.58 -13.57 27.71
CA ALA A 75 -7.48 -13.75 28.85
C ALA A 75 -7.91 -15.21 29.02
N MET A 76 -8.30 -15.89 27.93
CA MET A 76 -8.71 -17.31 27.97
C MET A 76 -7.56 -18.23 28.38
N HIS A 77 -6.33 -17.95 27.94
CA HIS A 77 -5.16 -18.73 28.37
C HIS A 77 -4.86 -18.61 29.87
N ALA A 78 -5.24 -17.50 30.51
CA ALA A 78 -5.07 -17.33 31.95
C ALA A 78 -6.08 -18.14 32.79
N ASP A 79 -7.21 -18.54 32.20
CA ASP A 79 -8.25 -19.31 32.87
C ASP A 79 -8.29 -20.77 32.38
N ARG A 80 -7.80 -21.69 33.23
CA ARG A 80 -7.77 -23.13 32.95
C ARG A 80 -9.14 -23.81 32.94
N LYS A 81 -10.23 -23.08 33.24
CA LYS A 81 -11.60 -23.61 33.24
C LYS A 81 -12.36 -23.35 31.94
N VAL A 82 -11.75 -22.65 30.99
CA VAL A 82 -12.38 -22.34 29.69
C VAL A 82 -12.69 -23.64 28.92
N PRO A 83 -13.93 -23.84 28.47
CA PRO A 83 -14.32 -25.03 27.72
C PRO A 83 -13.60 -25.17 26.37
N ASP A 84 -13.27 -26.41 25.97
CA ASP A 84 -12.62 -26.73 24.69
C ASP A 84 -13.31 -26.13 23.46
N ARG A 85 -14.65 -26.03 23.48
CA ARG A 85 -15.42 -25.45 22.37
C ARG A 85 -15.06 -23.98 22.12
N GLU A 86 -14.86 -23.22 23.20
CA GLU A 86 -14.55 -21.80 23.15
C GLU A 86 -13.12 -21.62 22.67
N PHE A 87 -12.21 -22.49 23.12
CA PHE A 87 -10.82 -22.52 22.64
C PHE A 87 -10.73 -22.82 21.14
N ARG A 88 -11.50 -23.78 20.63
CA ARG A 88 -11.56 -24.09 19.19
C ARG A 88 -12.12 -22.93 18.37
N TYR A 89 -13.18 -22.30 18.86
CA TYR A 89 -13.75 -21.10 18.22
C TYR A 89 -12.72 -19.98 18.14
N LEU A 90 -12.07 -19.66 19.26
CA LEU A 90 -11.03 -18.63 19.31
C LEU A 90 -9.85 -18.96 18.38
N SER A 91 -9.38 -20.21 18.39
CA SER A 91 -8.27 -20.65 17.53
C SER A 91 -8.60 -20.45 16.05
N ARG A 92 -9.84 -20.74 15.63
CA ARG A 92 -10.32 -20.47 14.28
C ARG A 92 -10.31 -18.97 13.98
N ARG A 93 -10.85 -18.14 14.87
CA ARG A 93 -10.91 -16.68 14.68
C ARG A 93 -9.51 -16.06 14.59
N LEU A 94 -8.56 -16.54 15.39
CA LEU A 94 -7.16 -16.13 15.31
C LEU A 94 -6.52 -16.50 13.96
N ALA A 95 -6.79 -17.70 13.45
CA ALA A 95 -6.27 -18.13 12.16
C ALA A 95 -6.83 -17.28 11.00
N GLU A 96 -8.13 -16.91 11.06
CA GLU A 96 -8.75 -15.98 10.11
C GLU A 96 -8.09 -14.60 10.17
N ALA A 97 -8.00 -13.99 11.37
CA ALA A 97 -7.40 -12.67 11.54
C ALA A 97 -5.91 -12.61 11.15
N LEU A 98 -5.15 -13.69 11.39
CA LEU A 98 -3.77 -13.80 10.91
C LEU A 98 -3.70 -13.87 9.39
N GLY A 99 -4.62 -14.58 8.75
CA GLY A 99 -4.74 -14.61 7.29
C GLY A 99 -4.97 -13.22 6.70
N ASP A 100 -5.86 -12.45 7.31
CA ASP A 100 -6.16 -11.06 6.94
C ASP A 100 -4.93 -10.17 7.12
N ALA A 101 -4.29 -10.21 8.31
CA ALA A 101 -3.08 -9.43 8.58
C ALA A 101 -1.91 -9.76 7.62
N LEU A 102 -1.74 -11.04 7.26
CA LEU A 102 -0.73 -11.46 6.28
C LEU A 102 -1.06 -10.96 4.86
N ARG A 103 -2.34 -10.87 4.50
CA ARG A 103 -2.77 -10.28 3.22
C ARG A 103 -2.39 -8.80 3.19
N VAL A 104 -2.76 -8.04 4.22
CA VAL A 104 -2.41 -6.62 4.36
C VAL A 104 -0.88 -6.41 4.27
N ALA A 105 -0.12 -7.17 5.05
CA ALA A 105 1.34 -7.03 5.11
C ALA A 105 2.05 -7.32 3.78
N ARG A 106 1.53 -8.24 2.95
CA ARG A 106 2.11 -8.58 1.64
C ARG A 106 1.81 -7.53 0.57
N ASN A 107 0.73 -6.77 0.72
CA ASN A 107 0.22 -5.88 -0.32
C ASN A 107 0.60 -4.42 -0.11
N ARG A 108 1.12 -4.06 1.06
CA ARG A 108 1.58 -2.70 1.32
C ARG A 108 2.73 -2.41 0.36
N PRO A 109 2.61 -1.43 -0.55
CA PRO A 109 3.74 -1.00 -1.36
C PRO A 109 4.84 -0.62 -0.37
N ARG A 110 6.04 -1.21 -0.54
CA ARG A 110 7.18 -0.79 0.26
C ARG A 110 7.30 0.70 0.02
N GLN A 111 7.20 1.46 1.10
CA GLN A 111 7.46 2.88 1.08
C GLN A 111 8.93 3.01 0.71
N HIS A 112 9.22 3.04 -0.60
CA HIS A 112 10.51 3.48 -1.07
C HIS A 112 10.57 4.91 -0.61
N GLY A 113 11.33 5.16 0.45
CA GLY A 113 11.40 6.46 1.10
C GLY A 113 11.72 7.51 0.06
N THR A 114 10.70 8.19 -0.44
CA THR A 114 10.86 9.47 -1.08
C THR A 114 11.07 10.41 0.08
N ALA A 115 12.35 10.57 0.45
CA ALA A 115 12.80 11.70 1.22
C ALA A 115 12.43 12.96 0.43
N ARG A 116 11.17 13.38 0.55
CA ARG A 116 10.69 14.65 0.05
C ARG A 116 11.46 15.70 0.83
N GLY A 117 12.33 16.41 0.11
CA GLY A 117 13.36 17.28 0.66
C GLY A 117 12.85 18.11 1.82
N ALA A 118 13.42 17.84 3.00
CA ALA A 118 13.45 18.81 4.07
C ALA A 118 14.35 19.96 3.61
N ALA A 119 13.77 20.92 2.88
CA ALA A 119 14.39 22.22 2.67
C ALA A 119 14.53 22.87 4.04
N ALA A 120 15.75 22.94 4.55
CA ALA A 120 16.07 23.68 5.75
C ALA A 120 15.71 25.17 5.55
N PRO A 121 15.01 25.82 6.51
CA PRO A 121 14.84 27.24 6.43
C PRO A 121 16.20 27.91 6.64
N ARG A 122 16.68 28.58 5.60
CA ARG A 122 17.67 29.65 5.77
C ARG A 122 16.89 30.85 6.27
N HIS A 123 17.15 31.27 7.50
CA HIS A 123 17.48 32.64 7.89
C HIS A 123 17.80 32.68 9.38
#